data_AF-A0A533WX86-F1
#
_entry.id   AF-A0A533WX86-F1
#
_cell.length_a   1.000
_cell.length_b   1.000
_cell.length_c   1.000
_cell.angle_alpha   90.00
_cell.angle_beta   90.00
_cell.angle_gamma   90.00
#
_symmetry.space_group_name_H-M   'P 1'
#
loop_
_entity.id
_entity.type
_entity.pdbx_description
1 polymer ?
#
loop_
_entity_poly.entity_id
_entity_poly.type
_entity_poly.pdbx_seq_one_letter_code
_entity_poly.pdbx_strand_id
1 'polypeptide(L)'
;MERLPAAASTPDGKKVTLTRDDWLHVRFRHPEVGNNPAALLQAVSHPDEIHQDRRGGHHALKRIDQRHFLVVIYEFAEGRGGLI
;
A
#
# COMPACT_ATOMS: atom_id res chain seq x y z
N MET A 1 -16.23 -6.58 8.11
CA MET A 1 -16.62 -5.67 7.01
C MET A 1 -15.71 -4.46 7.11
N GLU A 2 -14.68 -4.36 6.28
CA GLU A 2 -13.71 -3.27 6.37
C GLU A 2 -14.33 -1.94 5.96
N ARG A 3 -14.12 -0.92 6.80
CA ARG A 3 -14.56 0.46 6.56
C ARG A 3 -13.46 1.16 5.76
N LEU A 4 -13.70 1.37 4.47
CA LEU A 4 -12.94 2.32 3.66
C LEU A 4 -13.59 3.72 3.75
N PRO A 5 -12.82 4.82 3.71
CA PRO A 5 -11.37 4.85 3.57
C PRO A 5 -10.65 4.36 4.84
N ALA A 6 -9.53 3.70 4.63
CA ALA A 6 -8.64 3.24 5.69
C ALA A 6 -7.26 3.89 5.52
N ALA A 7 -6.45 3.88 6.57
CA ALA A 7 -5.13 4.48 6.50
C ALA A 7 -4.13 3.70 7.33
N ALA A 8 -2.88 3.77 6.91
CA ALA A 8 -1.73 3.21 7.60
C ALA A 8 -0.67 4.31 7.78
N SER A 9 0.04 4.26 8.90
CA SER A 9 1.24 5.06 9.09
C SER A 9 2.43 4.26 8.60
N THR A 10 3.28 4.87 7.79
CA THR A 10 4.58 4.32 7.39
C THR A 10 5.55 4.27 8.58
N PRO A 11 6.66 3.52 8.48
CA PRO A 11 7.66 3.47 9.54
C PRO A 11 8.27 4.83 9.93
N ASP A 12 8.30 5.80 9.01
CA ASP A 12 8.73 7.18 9.27
C ASP A 12 7.59 8.10 9.77
N GLY A 13 6.42 7.54 10.09
CA GLY A 13 5.31 8.24 10.74
C GLY A 13 4.39 9.00 9.79
N LYS A 14 4.60 8.94 8.47
CA LYS A 14 3.71 9.57 7.49
C LYS A 14 2.45 8.74 7.25
N LYS A 15 1.34 9.38 6.91
CA LYS A 15 0.05 8.71 6.72
C LYS A 15 -0.24 8.46 5.23
N VAL A 16 -0.50 7.21 4.88
CA VAL A 16 -0.99 6.78 3.57
C VAL A 16 -2.46 6.39 3.70
N THR A 17 -3.30 6.88 2.80
CA THR A 17 -4.73 6.58 2.79
C THR A 17 -5.05 5.65 1.63
N LEU A 18 -5.77 4.58 1.93
CA LEU A 18 -6.42 3.72 0.94
C LEU A 18 -7.88 4.18 0.81
N THR A 19 -8.18 4.88 -0.28
CA THR A 19 -9.55 5.30 -0.57
C THR A 19 -10.36 4.14 -1.14
N ARG A 20 -11.68 4.35 -1.27
CA ARG A 20 -12.56 3.36 -1.91
C ARG A 20 -12.22 3.20 -3.39
N ASP A 21 -11.86 4.28 -4.06
CA ASP A 21 -11.54 4.27 -5.49
C ASP A 21 -10.21 3.57 -5.74
N ASP A 22 -9.19 3.82 -4.90
CA ASP A 22 -7.92 3.09 -4.93
C ASP A 22 -8.17 1.59 -4.77
N TRP A 23 -9.01 1.19 -3.80
CA TRP A 23 -9.32 -0.21 -3.58
C TRP A 23 -10.06 -0.85 -4.76
N LEU A 24 -11.01 -0.13 -5.37
CA LEU A 24 -11.69 -0.60 -6.58
C LEU A 24 -10.71 -0.76 -7.74
N HIS A 25 -9.76 0.17 -7.90
CA HIS A 25 -8.72 0.10 -8.90
C HIS A 25 -7.82 -1.13 -8.71
N VAL A 26 -7.32 -1.33 -7.49
CA VAL A 26 -6.51 -2.50 -7.12
C VAL A 26 -7.29 -3.79 -7.39
N ARG A 27 -8.54 -3.91 -6.91
CA ARG A 27 -9.34 -5.12 -7.13
C ARG A 27 -9.58 -5.42 -8.61
N PHE A 28 -9.72 -4.40 -9.43
CA PHE A 28 -9.96 -4.56 -10.86
C PHE A 28 -8.69 -4.98 -11.62
N ARG A 29 -7.53 -4.39 -11.27
CA ARG A 29 -6.26 -4.66 -11.96
C ARG A 29 -5.48 -5.84 -11.39
N HIS A 30 -5.68 -6.12 -10.11
CA HIS A 30 -4.93 -7.11 -9.33
C HIS A 30 -5.89 -8.03 -8.57
N PRO A 31 -6.71 -8.85 -9.28
CA PRO A 31 -7.61 -9.80 -8.64
C PRO A 31 -6.87 -10.81 -7.72
N GLU A 32 -5.58 -11.05 -7.95
CA GLU A 32 -4.71 -11.89 -7.14
C GLU A 32 -4.57 -11.42 -5.68
N VAL A 33 -4.79 -10.14 -5.41
CA VAL A 33 -4.78 -9.54 -4.05
C VAL A 33 -6.02 -9.96 -3.25
N GLY A 34 -7.07 -10.45 -3.93
CA GLY A 34 -8.29 -10.92 -3.30
C GLY A 34 -9.08 -9.79 -2.62
N ASN A 35 -9.82 -10.14 -1.57
CA ASN A 35 -10.70 -9.20 -0.86
C ASN A 35 -10.13 -8.77 0.50
N ASN A 36 -8.83 -8.47 0.57
CA ASN A 36 -8.13 -8.15 1.81
C ASN A 36 -7.36 -6.81 1.73
N PRO A 37 -8.05 -5.66 1.87
CA PRO A 37 -7.38 -4.36 1.90
C PRO A 37 -6.44 -4.19 3.10
N ALA A 38 -6.64 -4.90 4.22
CA ALA A 38 -5.71 -4.89 5.35
C ALA A 38 -4.29 -5.35 4.97
N ALA A 39 -4.14 -6.24 4.00
CA ALA A 39 -2.82 -6.67 3.53
C ALA A 39 -2.00 -5.51 2.93
N LEU A 40 -2.66 -4.61 2.18
CA LEU A 40 -2.00 -3.42 1.63
C LEU A 40 -1.55 -2.48 2.75
N LEU A 41 -2.44 -2.23 3.72
CA LEU A 41 -2.15 -1.38 4.87
C LEU A 41 -1.04 -1.97 5.75
N GLN A 42 -0.97 -3.29 5.85
CA GLN A 42 0.11 -3.98 6.54
C GLN A 42 1.44 -3.80 5.80
N ALA A 43 1.45 -3.92 4.48
CA ALA A 43 2.65 -3.66 3.68
C ALA A 43 3.14 -2.22 3.84
N VAL A 44 2.23 -1.25 3.95
CA VAL A 44 2.60 0.16 4.22
C VAL A 44 3.16 0.34 5.64
N SER A 45 2.51 -0.23 6.65
CA SER A 45 2.87 0.04 8.06
C SER A 45 4.04 -0.78 8.58
N HIS A 46 4.17 -2.01 8.10
CA HIS A 46 5.20 -2.95 8.53
C HIS A 46 5.82 -3.66 7.32
N PRO A 47 6.40 -2.93 6.36
CA PRO A 47 7.11 -3.53 5.24
C PRO A 47 8.32 -4.32 5.75
N ASP A 48 8.69 -5.33 5.00
CA ASP A 48 9.97 -6.01 5.19
C ASP A 48 11.10 -5.21 4.52
N GLU A 49 10.80 -4.52 3.42
CA GLU A 49 11.71 -3.62 2.71
C GLU A 49 10.98 -2.38 2.16
N ILE A 50 11.66 -1.23 2.12
CA ILE A 50 11.19 -0.03 1.44
C ILE A 50 12.26 0.44 0.46
N HIS A 51 11.87 0.63 -0.80
CA HIS A 51 12.72 1.22 -1.84
C HIS A 51 12.10 2.51 -2.35
N GLN A 52 12.91 3.52 -2.65
CA GLN A 52 12.42 4.76 -3.26
C GLN A 52 12.87 4.82 -4.73
N ASP A 53 11.94 5.08 -5.63
CA ASP A 53 12.23 5.24 -7.05
C ASP A 53 12.69 6.68 -7.39
N ARG A 54 13.14 6.86 -8.64
CA ARG A 54 13.66 8.16 -9.13
C ARG A 54 12.61 9.27 -9.19
N ARG A 55 11.32 8.94 -9.14
CA ARG A 55 10.20 9.90 -9.17
C ARG A 55 9.72 10.25 -7.75
N GLY A 56 10.29 9.59 -6.73
CA GLY A 56 9.94 9.79 -5.33
C GLY A 56 8.91 8.79 -4.80
N GLY A 57 8.45 7.84 -5.62
CA GLY A 57 7.56 6.76 -5.23
C GLY A 57 8.23 5.82 -4.25
N HIS A 58 7.50 5.44 -3.21
CA HIS A 58 7.95 4.49 -2.20
C HIS A 58 7.32 3.13 -2.50
N HIS A 59 8.17 2.11 -2.60
CA HIS A 59 7.80 0.74 -2.89
C HIS A 59 7.97 -0.04 -1.58
N ALA A 60 6.86 -0.28 -0.89
CA ALA A 60 6.83 -1.05 0.34
C ALA A 60 6.57 -2.52 0.01
N LEU A 61 7.56 -3.36 0.28
CA LEU A 61 7.51 -4.80 0.00
C LEU A 61 7.15 -5.54 1.28
N LYS A 62 6.14 -6.41 1.18
CA LYS A 62 5.78 -7.36 2.22
C LYS A 62 5.84 -8.78 1.67
N ARG A 63 6.64 -9.62 2.30
CA ARG A 63 6.74 -11.03 1.95
C ARG A 63 5.43 -11.73 2.30
N ILE A 64 4.87 -12.43 1.31
CA ILE A 64 3.69 -13.28 1.49
C ILE A 64 4.13 -14.71 1.76
N ASP A 65 5.14 -15.19 1.02
CA ASP A 65 5.76 -16.50 1.24
C ASP A 65 7.23 -16.50 0.77
N GLN A 66 7.84 -17.68 0.62
CA GLN A 66 9.25 -17.82 0.23
C GLN A 66 9.57 -17.26 -1.16
N ARG A 67 8.58 -17.10 -2.04
CA ARG A 67 8.74 -16.70 -3.45
C ARG A 67 7.97 -15.44 -3.82
N HIS A 68 6.95 -15.06 -3.06
CA HIS A 68 6.05 -13.98 -3.40
C HIS A 68 6.14 -12.82 -2.42
N PHE A 69 6.04 -11.61 -2.98
CA PHE A 69 5.91 -10.38 -2.24
C PHE A 69 4.69 -9.61 -2.74
N LEU A 70 4.00 -8.96 -1.82
CA LEU A 70 3.10 -7.88 -2.11
C LEU A 70 3.93 -6.59 -2.17
N VAL A 71 3.88 -5.90 -3.30
CA VAL A 71 4.51 -4.60 -3.47
C VAL A 71 3.40 -3.55 -3.46
N VAL A 72 3.49 -2.61 -2.54
CA VAL A 72 2.55 -1.48 -2.45
C VAL A 72 3.32 -0.21 -2.76
N ILE A 73 2.90 0.49 -3.82
CA ILE A 73 3.53 1.73 -4.27
C ILE A 73 2.68 2.90 -3.80
N TYR A 74 3.31 3.87 -3.14
CA TYR A 74 2.67 5.11 -2.75
C TYR A 74 3.58 6.32 -2.95
N GLU A 75 2.96 7.46 -3.23
CA GLU A 75 3.64 8.76 -3.31
C GLU A 75 3.02 9.73 -2.31
N PHE A 76 3.83 10.66 -1.83
CA PHE A 76 3.37 11.76 -1.00
C PHE A 76 3.19 13.02 -1.84
N ALA A 77 1.95 13.46 -2.02
CA ALA A 77 1.62 14.78 -2.57
C ALA A 77 1.13 15.67 -1.42
N GLU A 78 1.72 16.86 -1.26
CA GLU A 78 1.33 17.85 -0.23
C GLU A 78 1.25 17.27 1.20
N GLY A 79 2.13 16.32 1.53
CA GLY A 79 2.19 15.68 2.86
C GLY A 79 1.14 14.58 3.09
N ARG A 80 0.38 14.18 2.07
CA ARG A 80 -0.56 13.04 2.13
C ARG A 80 -0.15 11.94 1.16
N GLY A 81 -0.11 10.70 1.66
CA GLY A 81 0.22 9.53 0.86
C GLY A 81 -0.99 8.94 0.14
N GLY A 82 -0.88 8.70 -1.17
CA GLY A 82 -1.85 8.00 -2.00
C GLY A 82 -1.24 6.75 -2.64
N LEU A 83 -2.05 5.72 -2.83
CA LEU A 83 -1.65 4.50 -3.53
C LEU A 83 -1.73 4.73 -5.05
N ILE A 84 -0.79 4.14 -5.79
CA ILE A 84 -0.68 4.25 -7.26
C ILE A 84 -0.87 2.88 -7.91
#